data_AF-A0A6G3X7E3-F1
#
_entry.id   AF-A0A6G3X7E3-F1
#
_cell.length_a   1.000
_cell.length_b   1.000
_cell.length_c   1.000
_cell.angle_alpha   90.00
_cell.angle_beta   90.00
_cell.angle_gamma   90.00
#
_symmetry.space_group_name_H-M   'P 1'
#
loop_
_entity.id
_entity.type
_entity.pdbx_description
1 polymer ?
#
loop_
_entity_poly.entity_id
_entity_poly.type
_entity_poly.pdbx_seq_one_letter_code
_entity_poly.pdbx_strand_id
1 'polypeptide(L)'
;MTSIGGAQMVDWNLAVATATRLVRPGPDISREEARAVVAELRRHARASEEHVRLFTRMIPEGTEPEDTPVLVVDRAGWIKANVAGFRELLRPLLAKMESRRSGGPGGAVLGAVGGKVTGVELGMLLSFLASRVLGQYET
;
A
#
# COMPACT_ATOMS: atom_id res chain seq x y z
N MET A 1 4.98 20.31 4.21
CA MET A 1 3.95 21.32 3.88
C MET A 1 2.77 20.60 3.23
N THR A 2 1.73 20.31 4.00
CA THR A 2 0.47 19.72 3.51
C THR A 2 -0.39 20.84 2.95
N SER A 3 -0.54 20.89 1.62
CA SER A 3 -1.50 21.79 0.99
C SER A 3 -2.92 21.35 1.36
N ILE A 4 -3.59 22.19 2.14
CA ILE A 4 -5.04 22.19 2.33
C ILE A 4 -5.56 23.17 1.28
N GLY A 5 -6.24 22.69 0.24
CA GLY A 5 -6.96 23.57 -0.70
C GLY A 5 -6.65 23.33 -2.17
N GLY A 6 -7.22 22.26 -2.70
CA GLY A 6 -7.41 22.01 -4.13
C GLY A 6 -8.29 20.77 -4.24
N ALA A 7 -9.34 20.80 -5.08
CA ALA A 7 -10.20 19.63 -5.28
C ALA A 7 -9.39 18.51 -5.94
N GLN A 8 -8.70 17.72 -5.13
CA GLN A 8 -8.02 16.53 -5.62
C GLN A 8 -9.07 15.57 -6.14
N MET A 9 -8.82 15.02 -7.32
CA MET A 9 -9.71 14.06 -7.95
C MET A 9 -9.82 12.73 -7.18
N VAL A 10 -9.00 12.55 -6.13
CA VAL A 10 -9.10 11.48 -5.16
C VAL A 10 -8.82 12.07 -3.78
N ASP A 11 -9.72 11.86 -2.82
CA ASP A 11 -9.45 12.09 -1.41
C ASP A 11 -8.70 10.87 -0.82
N TRP A 12 -7.37 10.95 -0.81
CA TRP A 12 -6.49 9.87 -0.34
C TRP A 12 -6.62 9.60 1.16
N ASN A 13 -6.92 10.62 1.96
CA ASN A 13 -7.12 10.45 3.40
C ASN A 13 -8.43 9.67 3.64
N LEU A 14 -9.49 10.01 2.91
CA LEU A 14 -10.74 9.27 2.93
C LEU A 14 -10.56 7.84 2.42
N ALA A 15 -9.73 7.62 1.39
CA ALA A 15 -9.42 6.27 0.91
C ALA A 15 -8.75 5.42 1.98
N VAL A 16 -7.72 5.94 2.66
CA VAL A 16 -7.03 5.21 3.76
C VAL A 16 -7.97 4.95 4.93
N ALA A 17 -8.76 5.95 5.33
CA ALA A 17 -9.73 5.81 6.41
C ALA A 17 -10.79 4.75 6.08
N THR A 18 -11.33 4.78 4.85
CA THR A 18 -12.30 3.80 4.35
C THR A 18 -11.70 2.41 4.31
N ALA A 19 -10.50 2.26 3.73
CA ALA A 19 -9.83 0.97 3.64
C ALA A 19 -9.54 0.36 5.02
N THR A 20 -9.00 1.17 5.93
CA THR A 20 -8.69 0.73 7.31
C THR A 20 -9.94 0.35 8.08
N ARG A 21 -11.07 1.02 7.82
CA ARG A 21 -12.38 0.74 8.44
C ARG A 21 -13.00 -0.56 7.92
N LEU A 22 -12.87 -0.83 6.62
CA LEU A 22 -13.52 -1.96 5.95
C LEU A 22 -12.72 -3.26 6.02
N VAL A 23 -11.40 -3.16 6.17
CA VAL A 23 -10.54 -4.35 6.16
C VAL A 23 -10.84 -5.23 7.38
N ARG A 24 -11.02 -6.53 7.15
CA ARG A 24 -11.27 -7.47 8.25
C ARG A 24 -10.03 -7.58 9.14
N PRO A 25 -10.19 -7.76 10.47
CA PRO A 25 -9.07 -8.05 11.34
C PRO A 25 -8.40 -9.38 10.98
N GLY A 26 -7.16 -9.54 11.45
CA GLY A 26 -6.45 -10.82 11.41
C GLY A 26 -7.09 -11.86 12.34
N PRO A 27 -6.52 -13.09 12.40
CA PRO A 27 -6.95 -14.09 13.36
C PRO A 27 -6.80 -13.57 14.80
N ASP A 28 -7.67 -14.03 15.70
CA ASP A 28 -7.57 -13.75 17.13
C ASP A 28 -6.47 -14.63 17.73
N ILE A 29 -5.36 -14.01 18.11
CA ILE A 29 -4.18 -14.67 18.67
C ILE A 29 -3.66 -13.85 19.86
N SER A 30 -3.03 -14.54 20.80
CA SER A 30 -2.39 -13.88 21.93
C SER A 30 -1.20 -13.02 21.49
N ARG A 31 -0.82 -12.06 22.33
CA ARG A 31 0.38 -11.24 22.08
C ARG A 31 1.67 -12.08 22.08
N GLU A 32 1.69 -13.19 22.79
CA GLU A 32 2.85 -14.08 22.84
C GLU A 32 3.00 -14.84 21.53
N GLU A 33 1.91 -15.44 21.03
CA GLU A 33 1.87 -16.09 19.71
C GLU A 33 2.25 -15.11 18.60
N ALA A 34 1.70 -13.88 18.62
CA ALA A 34 2.05 -12.86 17.64
C ALA A 34 3.56 -12.55 17.62
N ARG A 35 4.20 -12.46 18.80
CA ARG A 35 5.66 -12.25 18.88
C ARG A 35 6.44 -13.46 18.37
N ALA A 36 5.99 -14.67 18.68
CA ALA A 36 6.62 -15.89 18.22
C ALA A 36 6.58 -16.00 16.69
N VAL A 37 5.42 -15.74 16.07
CA VAL A 37 5.24 -15.72 14.61
C VAL A 37 6.10 -14.63 13.96
N VAL A 38 6.12 -13.41 14.50
CA VAL A 38 6.98 -12.33 13.98
C VAL A 38 8.46 -12.70 14.04
N ALA A 39 8.91 -13.30 15.15
CA ALA A 39 10.29 -13.75 15.28
C ALA A 39 10.62 -14.88 14.28
N GLU A 40 9.68 -15.79 14.06
CA GLU A 40 9.82 -16.86 13.07
C GLU A 40 9.92 -16.32 11.65
N LEU A 41 9.02 -15.42 11.24
CA LEU A 41 9.07 -14.79 9.91
C LEU A 41 10.42 -14.10 9.64
N ARG A 42 10.99 -13.42 10.63
CA ARG A 42 12.31 -12.79 10.50
C ARG A 42 13.44 -13.79 10.34
N ARG A 43 13.42 -14.89 11.10
CA ARG A 43 14.43 -15.96 10.95
C ARG A 43 14.35 -16.59 9.57
N HIS A 44 13.15 -16.91 9.09
CA HIS A 44 12.95 -17.52 7.77
C HIS A 44 13.34 -16.57 6.64
N ALA A 45 13.02 -15.28 6.74
CA ALA A 45 13.46 -14.28 5.77
C ALA A 45 14.99 -14.25 5.66
N ARG A 46 15.70 -14.18 6.80
CA ARG A 46 17.17 -14.21 6.82
C ARG A 46 17.76 -15.51 6.25
N ALA A 47 17.20 -16.66 6.62
CA ALA A 47 17.65 -17.95 6.10
C ALA A 47 17.42 -18.09 4.58
N SER A 48 16.32 -17.55 4.07
CA SER A 48 15.98 -17.62 2.64
C SER A 48 16.99 -16.89 1.76
N GLU A 49 17.54 -15.77 2.23
CA GLU A 49 18.54 -14.99 1.47
C GLU A 49 19.79 -15.81 1.13
N GLU A 50 20.30 -16.58 2.10
CA GLU A 50 21.45 -17.45 1.88
C GLU A 50 21.15 -18.52 0.82
N HIS A 51 19.98 -19.16 0.89
CA HIS A 51 19.57 -20.15 -0.09
C HIS A 51 19.44 -19.56 -1.50
N VAL A 52 18.81 -18.38 -1.63
CA VAL A 52 18.67 -17.69 -2.93
C VAL A 52 20.04 -17.29 -3.48
N ARG A 53 20.95 -16.79 -2.63
CA ARG A 53 22.30 -16.42 -3.04
C ARG A 53 23.09 -17.62 -3.57
N LEU A 54 23.11 -18.72 -2.82
CA LEU A 54 23.82 -19.95 -3.20
C LEU A 54 23.28 -20.54 -4.51
N PHE A 55 21.96 -20.48 -4.70
CA PHE A 55 21.33 -21.01 -5.91
C PHE A 55 21.57 -20.13 -7.14
N THR A 56 21.33 -18.82 -7.01
CA THR A 56 21.35 -17.90 -8.16
C THR A 56 22.75 -17.46 -8.57
N ARG A 57 23.72 -17.48 -7.65
CA ARG A 57 25.10 -17.01 -7.86
C ARG A 57 25.21 -15.57 -8.37
N MET A 58 24.17 -14.75 -8.15
CA MET A 58 24.15 -13.34 -8.57
C MET A 58 24.99 -12.43 -7.68
N ILE A 59 25.46 -12.94 -6.53
CA ILE A 59 26.34 -12.23 -5.60
C ILE A 59 27.66 -13.00 -5.54
N PRO A 60 28.82 -12.35 -5.77
CA PRO A 60 30.12 -13.01 -5.71
C PRO A 60 30.41 -13.64 -4.34
N GLU A 61 31.11 -14.77 -4.35
CA GLU A 61 31.59 -15.41 -3.12
C GLU A 61 32.46 -14.44 -2.30
N GLY A 62 32.28 -14.45 -0.97
CA GLY A 62 32.97 -13.54 -0.06
C GLY A 62 32.40 -12.12 0.02
N THR A 63 31.33 -11.81 -0.72
CA THR A 63 30.59 -10.56 -0.56
C THR A 63 29.41 -10.76 0.39
N GLU A 64 29.40 -10.06 1.52
CA GLU A 64 28.23 -9.97 2.39
C GLU A 64 27.41 -8.72 2.02
N PRO A 65 26.22 -8.88 1.43
CA PRO A 65 25.31 -7.76 1.19
C PRO A 65 24.77 -7.23 2.53
N GLU A 66 24.38 -5.97 2.57
CA GLU A 66 23.69 -5.40 3.74
C GLU A 66 22.37 -6.13 3.99
N ASP A 67 22.06 -6.37 5.28
CA ASP A 67 20.80 -6.96 5.70
C ASP A 67 19.63 -6.11 5.18
N THR A 68 18.70 -6.75 4.45
CA THR A 68 17.50 -6.06 3.98
C THR A 68 16.49 -5.94 5.13
N PRO A 69 16.02 -4.72 5.49
CA PRO A 69 15.06 -4.57 6.57
C PRO A 69 13.75 -5.31 6.31
N VAL A 70 13.42 -6.30 7.13
CA VAL A 70 12.15 -7.04 7.06
C VAL A 70 11.08 -6.35 7.90
N LEU A 71 10.07 -5.82 7.22
CA LEU A 71 8.90 -5.24 7.86
C LEU A 71 7.74 -6.25 7.89
N VAL A 72 7.29 -6.61 9.09
CA VAL A 72 6.07 -7.40 9.27
C VAL A 72 4.92 -6.44 9.55
N VAL A 73 3.95 -6.41 8.66
CA VAL A 73 2.79 -5.50 8.73
C VAL A 73 1.49 -6.27 8.87
N ASP A 74 0.53 -5.69 9.58
CA ASP A 74 -0.86 -6.10 9.49
C ASP A 74 -1.54 -5.48 8.26
N ARG A 75 -2.82 -5.81 8.03
CA ARG A 75 -3.54 -5.30 6.86
C ARG A 75 -3.66 -3.78 6.84
N ALA A 76 -3.84 -3.14 8.01
CA ALA A 76 -3.90 -1.69 8.11
C ALA A 76 -2.53 -1.04 7.85
N GLY A 77 -1.45 -1.64 8.33
CA GLY A 77 -0.08 -1.25 8.04
C GLY A 77 0.23 -1.37 6.55
N TRP A 78 -0.21 -2.45 5.91
CA TRP A 78 -0.06 -2.64 4.46
C TRP A 78 -0.76 -1.54 3.65
N ILE A 79 -2.01 -1.20 3.99
CA ILE A 79 -2.76 -0.11 3.33
C ILE A 79 -1.99 1.21 3.40
N LYS A 80 -1.50 1.56 4.60
CA LYS A 80 -0.75 2.81 4.84
C LYS A 80 0.59 2.84 4.12
N ALA A 81 1.29 1.70 4.05
CA ALA A 81 2.57 1.60 3.36
C ALA A 81 2.42 1.74 1.83
N ASN A 82 1.32 1.22 1.26
CA ASN A 82 1.15 1.14 -0.19
C ASN A 82 0.39 2.31 -0.82
N VAL A 83 -0.36 3.11 -0.04
CA VAL A 83 -1.17 4.20 -0.60
C VAL A 83 -0.36 5.21 -1.42
N ALA A 84 0.88 5.49 -1.02
CA ALA A 84 1.77 6.37 -1.75
C ALA A 84 2.12 5.80 -3.15
N GLY A 85 2.35 4.49 -3.24
CA GLY A 85 2.58 3.80 -4.51
C GLY A 85 1.36 3.88 -5.43
N PHE A 86 0.16 3.63 -4.90
CA PHE A 86 -1.09 3.78 -5.67
C PHE A 86 -1.28 5.20 -6.21
N ARG A 87 -0.92 6.22 -5.42
CA ARG A 87 -0.96 7.61 -5.88
C ARG A 87 -0.04 7.87 -7.07
N GLU A 88 1.18 7.35 -7.03
CA GLU A 88 2.12 7.49 -8.14
C GLU A 88 1.66 6.72 -9.39
N LEU A 89 1.15 5.49 -9.21
CA LEU A 89 0.63 4.66 -10.30
C LEU A 89 -0.59 5.29 -10.99
N LEU A 90 -1.48 5.91 -10.22
CA LEU A 90 -2.70 6.53 -10.75
C LEU A 90 -2.46 7.95 -11.27
N ARG A 91 -1.34 8.59 -10.94
CA ARG A 91 -1.03 9.98 -11.34
C ARG A 91 -1.21 10.24 -12.86
N PRO A 92 -0.73 9.40 -13.79
CA PRO A 92 -0.92 9.64 -15.22
C PRO A 92 -2.40 9.58 -15.65
N LEU A 93 -3.19 8.71 -15.04
CA LEU A 93 -4.62 8.58 -15.32
C LEU A 93 -5.37 9.81 -14.78
N LEU A 94 -5.07 10.22 -13.56
CA LEU A 94 -5.67 11.41 -12.95
C LEU A 94 -5.35 12.68 -13.75
N ALA A 95 -4.11 12.85 -14.21
CA ALA A 95 -3.75 13.98 -15.07
C ALA A 95 -4.54 14.03 -16.39
N LYS A 96 -4.78 12.87 -17.04
CA LYS A 96 -5.61 12.77 -18.25
C LYS A 96 -7.09 13.08 -17.98
N MET A 97 -7.60 12.69 -16.81
CA MET A 97 -8.97 12.99 -16.42
C MET A 97 -9.15 14.47 -16.12
N GLU A 98 -8.14 15.12 -15.54
CA GLU A 98 -8.17 16.54 -15.20
C GLU A 98 -8.15 17.41 -16.47
N SER A 99 -7.29 17.07 -17.44
CA SER A 99 -7.22 17.77 -18.73
C SER A 99 -8.49 17.64 -19.59
N ARG A 100 -9.28 16.58 -19.40
CA ARG A 100 -10.60 16.42 -20.06
C ARG A 100 -11.70 17.23 -19.36
N ARG A 101 -11.49 17.66 -18.12
CA ARG A 101 -12.50 18.34 -17.29
C ARG A 101 -12.50 19.85 -17.46
N SER A 102 -11.44 20.44 -18.02
CA SER A 102 -11.26 21.89 -18.22
C SER A 102 -12.16 22.52 -19.31
N GLY A 103 -13.27 21.89 -19.69
CA GLY A 103 -14.11 22.27 -20.84
C GLY A 103 -15.52 22.81 -20.55
N GLY A 104 -15.97 22.95 -19.28
CA GLY A 104 -17.35 23.42 -19.05
C GLY A 104 -17.65 24.11 -17.70
N PRO A 105 -18.71 24.95 -17.63
CA PRO A 105 -18.92 25.94 -16.56
C PRO A 105 -19.38 25.38 -15.18
N GLY A 106 -19.16 24.10 -14.88
CA GLY A 106 -19.58 23.44 -13.63
C GLY A 106 -18.48 22.66 -12.90
N GLY A 107 -17.22 22.80 -13.32
CA GLY A 107 -16.13 21.89 -12.96
C GLY A 107 -15.74 21.84 -11.47
N ALA A 108 -15.89 22.95 -10.72
CA ALA A 108 -15.40 23.04 -9.34
C ALA A 108 -16.25 22.24 -8.33
N VAL A 109 -17.57 22.29 -8.44
CA VAL A 109 -18.50 21.56 -7.54
C VAL A 109 -18.50 20.06 -7.86
N LEU A 110 -18.41 19.70 -9.14
CA LEU A 110 -18.27 18.30 -9.57
C LEU A 110 -16.91 17.68 -9.20
N GLY A 111 -15.86 18.49 -9.09
CA GLY A 111 -14.52 18.04 -8.70
C GLY A 111 -14.43 17.60 -7.23
N ALA A 112 -15.00 18.37 -6.30
CA ALA A 112 -14.94 18.07 -4.87
C ALA A 112 -15.82 16.87 -4.46
N VAL A 113 -17.02 16.73 -5.06
CA VAL A 113 -17.88 15.55 -4.83
C VAL A 113 -17.30 14.32 -5.52
N GLY A 114 -16.74 14.46 -6.72
CA GLY A 114 -16.05 13.38 -7.42
C GLY A 114 -14.87 12.82 -6.64
N GLY A 115 -14.02 13.71 -6.07
CA GLY A 115 -12.86 13.30 -5.28
C GLY A 115 -13.19 12.43 -4.06
N LYS A 116 -14.31 12.71 -3.38
CA LYS A 116 -14.76 11.93 -2.23
C LYS A 116 -15.29 10.55 -2.64
N VAL A 117 -16.11 10.49 -3.70
CA VAL A 117 -16.64 9.21 -4.20
C VAL A 117 -15.50 8.31 -4.66
N THR A 118 -14.57 8.83 -5.47
CA THR A 118 -13.40 8.08 -5.92
C THR A 118 -12.48 7.69 -4.75
N GLY A 119 -12.38 8.53 -3.72
CA GLY A 119 -11.68 8.17 -2.47
C GLY A 119 -12.30 6.96 -1.77
N VAL A 120 -13.63 6.91 -1.66
CA VAL A 120 -14.34 5.75 -1.07
C VAL A 120 -14.16 4.48 -1.91
N GLU A 121 -14.33 4.57 -3.23
CA GLU A 121 -14.15 3.44 -4.15
C GLU A 121 -12.73 2.88 -4.08
N LEU A 122 -11.73 3.77 -4.08
CA LEU A 122 -10.34 3.38 -3.92
C LEU A 122 -10.09 2.74 -2.54
N GLY A 123 -10.72 3.27 -1.49
CA GLY A 123 -10.66 2.67 -0.16
C GLY A 123 -11.23 1.25 -0.11
N MET A 124 -12.34 1.00 -0.79
CA MET A 124 -12.92 -0.35 -0.92
C MET A 124 -11.97 -1.30 -1.66
N LEU A 125 -11.37 -0.85 -2.77
CA LEU A 125 -10.37 -1.62 -3.51
C LEU A 125 -9.16 -1.96 -2.63
N LEU A 126 -8.59 -0.97 -1.94
CA LEU A 126 -7.46 -1.17 -1.04
C LEU A 126 -7.77 -2.14 0.10
N SER A 127 -8.97 -2.06 0.69
CA SER A 127 -9.44 -3.01 1.70
C SER A 127 -9.49 -4.44 1.16
N PHE A 128 -9.96 -4.61 -0.08
CA PHE A 128 -10.03 -5.92 -0.72
C PHE A 128 -8.62 -6.48 -0.97
N LEU A 129 -7.72 -5.68 -1.58
CA LEU A 129 -6.35 -6.10 -1.88
C LEU A 129 -5.58 -6.46 -0.60
N ALA A 130 -5.70 -5.66 0.45
CA ALA A 130 -5.07 -5.91 1.74
C ALA A 130 -5.49 -7.23 2.40
N SER A 131 -6.60 -7.85 1.96
CA SER A 131 -7.06 -9.15 2.45
C SER A 131 -6.46 -10.35 1.69
N ARG A 132 -5.80 -10.10 0.55
CA ARG A 132 -5.30 -11.14 -0.37
C ARG A 132 -3.78 -11.15 -0.51
N VAL A 133 -3.14 -10.00 -0.34
CA VAL A 133 -1.68 -9.87 -0.47
C VAL A 133 -0.99 -10.55 0.72
N LEU A 134 -0.03 -11.42 0.42
CA LEU A 134 0.81 -12.16 1.36
C LEU A 134 2.24 -11.62 1.42
N GLY A 135 2.69 -10.88 0.41
CA GLY A 135 4.05 -10.37 0.36
C GLY A 135 4.28 -9.17 -0.56
N GLN A 136 5.53 -8.70 -0.61
CA GLN A 136 5.95 -7.50 -1.33
C GLN A 136 5.88 -7.62 -2.88
N TYR A 137 5.87 -8.84 -3.41
CA TYR A 137 5.90 -9.09 -4.86
C TYR A 137 4.53 -9.45 -5.45
N GLU A 138 3.49 -9.46 -4.62
CA GLU A 138 2.12 -9.69 -5.07
C GLU A 138 1.44 -8.32 -5.19
N THR A 139 0.97 -7.98 -6.40
CA THR A 139 0.19 -6.76 -6.68
C THR A 139 -1.12 -7.11 -7.36
#